data_AF-X0V291-F1
#
_entry.id   AF-X0V291-F1
#
_cell.length_a   1.000
_cell.length_b   1.000
_cell.length_c   1.000
_cell.angle_alpha   90.00
_cell.angle_beta   90.00
_cell.angle_gamma   90.00
#
_symmetry.space_group_name_H-M   'P 1'
#
loop_
_entity.id
_entity.type
_entity.pdbx_description
1 polymer ?
#
loop_
_entity_poly.entity_id
_entity_poly.type
_entity_poly.pdbx_seq_one_letter_code
_entity_poly.pdbx_strand_id
1 'polypeptide(L)'
;MCFYIGLLHYPVYNRRGEIIVSAITNLDLHDLARVAKTYGARRFYVINPLTDQQDLAKSICRHWVDGYGAQYNKDRQEAMSLISVV
;
A
#
# COMPACT_ATOMS: atom_id res chain seq x y z
N MET A 1 -18.14 -11.23 3.18
CA MET A 1 -18.21 -9.89 3.80
C MET A 1 -17.28 -8.98 3.02
N CYS A 2 -17.77 -7.87 2.44
CA CYS A 2 -16.92 -6.96 1.64
C CYS A 2 -16.41 -5.83 2.54
N PHE A 3 -15.11 -5.81 2.80
CA PHE A 3 -14.45 -4.76 3.56
C PHE A 3 -13.23 -4.23 2.81
N TYR A 4 -12.69 -3.12 3.31
CA TYR A 4 -11.53 -2.43 2.75
C TYR A 4 -10.53 -2.17 3.86
N ILE A 5 -9.26 -2.01 3.48
CA ILE A 5 -8.19 -1.63 4.39
C ILE A 5 -7.69 -0.25 3.96
N GLY A 6 -7.40 0.62 4.92
CA GLY A 6 -6.78 1.92 4.68
C GLY A 6 -5.55 2.09 5.56
N LEU A 7 -4.39 2.30 4.94
CA LEU A 7 -3.16 2.71 5.63
C LEU A 7 -3.04 4.22 5.55
N LEU A 8 -3.27 4.88 6.68
CA LEU A 8 -3.26 6.33 6.79
C LEU A 8 -1.85 6.84 7.07
N HIS A 9 -1.32 7.68 6.19
CA HIS A 9 -0.08 8.43 6.45
C HIS A 9 -0.33 9.90 6.80
N TYR A 10 -1.56 10.39 6.64
CA TYR A 10 -1.99 11.69 7.13
C TYR A 10 -3.53 11.74 7.28
N PRO A 11 -4.07 12.34 8.34
CA PRO A 11 -3.36 12.89 9.49
C PRO A 11 -2.96 11.77 10.47
N VAL A 12 -1.69 11.76 10.92
CA VAL A 12 -1.20 10.81 11.94
C VAL A 12 -0.37 11.54 13.00
N TYR A 13 -0.29 10.98 14.21
CA TYR A 13 0.47 11.55 15.31
C TYR A 13 1.93 11.11 15.32
N ASN A 14 2.84 12.06 15.57
CA ASN A 14 4.22 11.74 15.94
C ASN A 14 4.35 11.48 17.46
N ARG A 15 5.57 11.20 17.92
CA ARG A 15 5.86 10.93 19.35
C ARG A 15 5.55 12.10 20.30
N ARG A 16 5.42 13.33 19.77
CA ARG A 16 5.04 14.53 20.51
C ARG A 16 3.54 14.82 20.46
N GLY A 17 2.74 13.97 19.81
CA GLY A 17 1.30 14.18 19.62
C GLY A 17 0.97 15.23 18.55
N GLU A 18 1.94 15.66 17.74
CA GLU A 18 1.70 16.59 16.64
C GLU A 18 1.18 15.83 15.42
N ILE A 19 0.25 16.44 14.67
CA ILE A 19 -0.23 15.90 13.41
C ILE A 19 0.85 16.10 12.34
N ILE A 20 1.28 15.01 11.73
CA ILE A 20 2.29 14.99 10.67
C ILE A 20 1.82 14.15 9.48
N VAL A 21 2.57 14.25 8.38
CA VAL A 21 2.56 13.24 7.31
C VAL A 21 3.68 12.25 7.57
N SER A 22 3.38 10.94 7.64
CA SER A 22 4.41 9.90 7.74
C SER A 22 4.85 9.40 6.36
N ALA A 23 6.05 8.82 6.29
CA ALA A 23 6.57 8.22 5.06
C ALA A 23 5.93 6.85 4.81
N ILE A 24 5.72 6.52 3.54
CA ILE A 24 5.32 5.19 3.10
C ILE A 24 6.55 4.29 3.16
N THR A 25 6.40 3.09 3.75
CA THR A 25 7.45 2.08 3.71
C THR A 25 7.08 0.98 2.71
N ASN A 26 8.10 0.48 1.99
CA ASN A 26 7.91 -0.62 1.04
C ASN A 26 7.38 -1.89 1.74
N LEU A 27 7.81 -2.14 2.98
CA LEU A 27 7.40 -3.32 3.74
C LEU A 27 5.90 -3.30 4.03
N ASP A 28 5.35 -2.15 4.46
CA ASP A 28 3.93 -2.02 4.76
C ASP A 28 3.06 -2.31 3.54
N LEU A 29 3.48 -1.85 2.35
CA LEU A 29 2.78 -2.13 1.09
C LEU A 29 2.65 -3.64 0.86
N HIS A 30 3.75 -4.38 1.00
CA HIS A 30 3.76 -5.82 0.78
C HIS A 30 2.96 -6.59 1.83
N ASP A 31 3.16 -6.30 3.11
CA ASP A 31 2.52 -7.07 4.18
C ASP A 31 1.02 -6.81 4.23
N LEU A 32 0.57 -5.56 4.16
CA LEU A 32 -0.86 -5.25 4.19
C LEU A 32 -1.57 -5.68 2.90
N ALA A 33 -0.90 -5.66 1.75
CA ALA A 33 -1.45 -6.25 0.53
C ALA A 33 -1.68 -7.76 0.67
N ARG A 34 -0.74 -8.48 1.29
CA ARG A 34 -0.90 -9.91 1.56
C ARG A 34 -2.03 -10.17 2.54
N VAL A 35 -2.14 -9.39 3.61
CA VAL A 35 -3.26 -9.48 4.56
C VAL A 35 -4.60 -9.20 3.86
N ALA A 36 -4.66 -8.15 3.05
CA ALA A 36 -5.84 -7.80 2.25
C ALA A 36 -6.28 -8.98 1.37
N LYS A 37 -5.33 -9.61 0.67
CA LYS A 37 -5.61 -10.78 -0.17
C LYS A 37 -6.07 -11.99 0.64
N THR A 38 -5.38 -12.33 1.73
CA THR A 38 -5.68 -13.49 2.57
C THR A 38 -7.09 -13.44 3.16
N TYR A 39 -7.52 -12.27 3.61
CA TYR A 39 -8.85 -12.10 4.23
C TYR A 39 -9.94 -11.66 3.24
N GLY A 40 -9.64 -11.55 1.95
CA GLY A 40 -10.63 -11.21 0.92
C GLY A 40 -11.11 -9.76 0.96
N ALA A 41 -10.25 -8.82 1.35
CA ALA A 41 -10.55 -7.39 1.25
C ALA A 41 -10.73 -6.97 -0.22
N ARG A 42 -11.67 -6.06 -0.49
CA ARG A 42 -11.95 -5.60 -1.87
C ARG A 42 -10.85 -4.69 -2.40
N ARG A 43 -10.26 -3.86 -1.54
CA ARG A 43 -9.15 -2.95 -1.87
C ARG A 43 -8.36 -2.61 -0.61
N PHE A 44 -7.08 -2.34 -0.80
CA PHE A 44 -6.18 -1.77 0.19
C PHE A 44 -5.76 -0.36 -0.26
N TYR A 45 -6.19 0.67 0.46
CA TYR A 45 -5.86 2.06 0.18
C TYR A 45 -4.63 2.50 0.95
N VAL A 46 -3.71 3.18 0.29
CA VAL A 46 -2.54 3.83 0.90
C VAL A 46 -2.74 5.33 0.77
N ILE A 47 -2.99 5.99 1.90
CA ILE A 47 -3.49 7.37 1.95
C ILE A 47 -2.34 8.30 2.33
N ASN A 48 -1.83 9.10 1.39
CA ASN A 48 -0.74 10.04 1.63
C ASN A 48 -0.89 11.30 0.75
N PRO A 49 -0.94 12.52 1.33
CA PRO A 49 -1.12 13.75 0.56
C PRO A 49 0.11 14.18 -0.23
N LEU A 50 1.30 13.63 0.03
CA LEU A 50 2.54 14.01 -0.64
C LEU A 50 2.67 13.26 -1.97
N THR A 51 2.68 13.99 -3.08
CA THR A 51 2.79 13.44 -4.44
C THR A 51 4.04 12.56 -4.60
N ASP A 52 5.19 12.99 -4.09
CA ASP A 52 6.44 12.22 -4.18
C ASP A 52 6.34 10.84 -3.50
N GLN A 53 5.65 10.77 -2.36
CA GLN A 53 5.39 9.51 -1.66
C GLN A 53 4.43 8.64 -2.46
N GLN A 54 3.38 9.24 -3.03
CA GLN A 54 2.45 8.51 -3.89
C GLN A 54 3.16 7.93 -5.12
N ASP A 55 4.03 8.70 -5.75
CA ASP A 55 4.75 8.28 -6.96
C ASP A 55 5.76 7.17 -6.67
N LEU A 56 6.45 7.25 -5.52
CA LEU A 56 7.27 6.15 -5.01
C LEU A 56 6.44 4.87 -4.82
N ALA A 57 5.30 4.96 -4.13
CA ALA A 57 4.43 3.83 -3.88
C ALA A 57 3.87 3.22 -5.17
N LYS A 58 3.45 4.07 -6.13
CA LYS A 58 2.98 3.63 -7.46
C LYS A 58 4.08 2.95 -8.26
N SER A 59 5.31 3.46 -8.22
CA SER A 59 6.47 2.85 -8.88
C SER A 59 6.77 1.45 -8.34
N ILE A 60 6.78 1.31 -7.01
CA ILE A 60 6.90 0.02 -6.33
C ILE A 60 5.78 -0.92 -6.77
N CYS A 61 4.52 -0.48 -6.74
CA CYS A 61 3.38 -1.31 -7.14
C CYS A 61 3.52 -1.80 -8.59
N ARG A 62 3.86 -0.90 -9.53
CA ARG A 62 4.06 -1.25 -10.95
C ARG A 62 5.14 -2.31 -11.14
N HIS A 63 6.25 -2.22 -10.40
CA HIS A 63 7.32 -3.22 -10.48
C HIS A 63 6.84 -4.65 -10.15
N TRP A 64 5.91 -4.78 -9.20
CA TRP A 64 5.39 -6.08 -8.77
C TRP A 64 4.13 -6.54 -9.52
N VAL A 65 3.38 -5.62 -10.13
CA VAL A 65 2.15 -5.94 -10.88
C VAL A 65 2.44 -6.20 -12.36
N ASP A 66 3.27 -5.35 -12.99
CA ASP A 66 3.53 -5.37 -14.44
C ASP A 66 5.00 -5.67 -14.78
N GLY A 67 5.90 -5.53 -13.80
CA GLY A 67 7.34 -5.72 -13.98
C GLY A 67 7.81 -7.17 -13.83
N TYR A 68 9.14 -7.35 -13.84
CA TYR A 68 9.79 -8.66 -13.70
C TYR A 68 9.34 -9.43 -12.44
N GLY A 69 9.01 -8.72 -11.36
CA GLY A 69 8.50 -9.31 -10.12
C GLY A 69 7.17 -10.06 -10.28
N ALA A 70 6.34 -9.67 -11.25
CA ALA A 70 5.06 -10.33 -11.56
C ALA A 70 5.26 -11.73 -12.15
N GLN A 71 6.31 -11.92 -12.95
CA GLN A 71 6.64 -13.23 -13.54
C GLN A 71 7.23 -14.20 -12.52
N TYR A 72 7.90 -13.66 -11.49
CA TYR A 72 8.58 -14.47 -10.47
C TYR A 72 7.65 -14.97 -9.36
N ASN A 73 6.64 -14.19 -8.95
CA ASN A 73 5.75 -14.56 -7.85
C ASN A 73 4.30 -14.07 -8.07
N LYS A 74 3.44 -14.97 -8.56
CA LYS A 74 2.02 -14.69 -8.84
C LYS A 74 1.22 -14.28 -7.60
N ASP A 75 1.45 -14.91 -6.46
CA ASP A 75 0.75 -14.58 -5.21
C ASP A 75 1.02 -13.13 -4.79
N ARG A 76 2.27 -12.68 -4.97
CA ARG A 76 2.68 -11.31 -4.68
C ARG A 76 2.07 -10.32 -5.67
N GLN A 77 2.03 -10.66 -6.96
CA GLN A 77 1.36 -9.86 -7.98
C GLN A 77 -0.13 -9.65 -7.63
N GLU A 78 -0.83 -10.74 -7.31
CA GLU A 78 -2.25 -10.70 -6.96
C GLU A 78 -2.52 -9.85 -5.72
N ALA A 79 -1.70 -9.99 -4.69
CA ALA A 79 -1.81 -9.17 -3.49
C ALA A 79 -1.59 -7.68 -3.81
N MET A 80 -0.52 -7.35 -4.53
CA MET A 80 -0.16 -5.96 -4.87
C MET A 80 -1.20 -5.29 -5.77
N SER A 81 -1.93 -6.06 -6.60
CA SER A 81 -3.01 -5.54 -7.45
C SER A 81 -4.20 -4.95 -6.67
N LEU A 82 -4.33 -5.29 -5.37
CA LEU A 82 -5.35 -4.73 -4.48
C LEU A 82 -5.00 -3.33 -3.97
N ILE A 83 -3.76 -2.85 -4.17
CA ILE A 83 -3.32 -1.54 -3.69
C ILE A 83 -3.94 -0.42 -4.54
N SER A 84 -4.43 0.62 -3.88
CA SER A 84 -4.83 1.89 -4.50
C SER A 84 -4.21 3.03 -3.71
N VAL A 85 -3.30 3.78 -4.35
CA VAL A 85 -2.65 4.95 -3.73
C VAL A 85 -3.56 6.16 -3.90
N VAL A 86 -3.87 6.85 -2.80
CA VAL A 86 -4.79 8.00 -2.72
C VAL A 86 -4.22 9.14 -1.89
#